data_AF-A0A379GBM4-F1
#
_entry.id   AF-A0A379GBM4-F1
#
_cell.length_a   1.000
_cell.length_b   1.000
_cell.length_c   1.000
_cell.angle_alpha   90.00
_cell.angle_beta   90.00
_cell.angle_gamma   90.00
#
_symmetry.space_group_name_H-M   'P 1'
#
loop_
_entity.id
_entity.type
_entity.pdbx_description
1 polymer ?
#
loop_
_entity_poly.entity_id
_entity_poly.type
_entity_poly.pdbx_seq_one_letter_code
_entity_poly.pdbx_strand_id
1 'polypeptide(L)'
;MTEQSVIQRCQQIVENPTLSPEQKRHFLALEAENMLPYPTLSNEASLALNERVICDMYEGHAPYKPRYVLPDYAKFLAQGSRYLELEPAQDFDDALNMLTILYHHVPSVTSMPVYLGRIDKILLPYVGNLTQEQLYPKLKRFWRYLDRTLPDAFMHANIGPEDSIITRLILKVDVELQQVAPNLTFIYDAALTPSDLLHQAITNICHSSKPHIANGTLQDAVFGKDEYGIVSCYNSLPQSGGGSTLVRINLKEVAKAQPK
;
A
#
# COMPACT_ATOMS: atom_id res chain seq x y z
N MET A 1 31.89 -6.06 4.16
CA MET A 1 31.80 -4.91 3.23
C MET A 1 32.87 -3.90 3.66
N THR A 2 33.73 -3.42 2.76
CA THR A 2 34.78 -2.45 3.15
C THR A 2 34.21 -1.03 3.16
N GLU A 3 34.71 -0.17 4.05
CA GLU A 3 34.29 1.24 4.15
C GLU A 3 34.47 1.98 2.81
N GLN A 4 35.57 1.72 2.10
CA GLN A 4 35.82 2.24 0.75
C GLN A 4 34.74 1.83 -0.26
N SER A 5 34.20 0.61 -0.16
CA SER A 5 33.13 0.16 -1.06
C SER A 5 31.81 0.89 -0.83
N VAL A 6 31.54 1.34 0.40
CA VAL A 6 30.31 2.07 0.72
C VAL A 6 30.39 3.50 0.21
N ILE A 7 31.52 4.18 0.46
CA ILE A 7 31.76 5.55 -0.03
C ILE A 7 31.59 5.61 -1.55
N GLN A 8 32.12 4.63 -2.28
CA GLN A 8 31.97 4.55 -3.73
C GLN A 8 30.51 4.40 -4.18
N ARG A 9 29.70 3.57 -3.50
CA ARG A 9 28.26 3.44 -3.82
C ARG A 9 27.49 4.71 -3.49
N CYS A 10 27.80 5.36 -2.37
CA CYS A 10 27.22 6.66 -2.02
C CYS A 10 27.55 7.72 -3.07
N GLN A 11 28.79 7.78 -3.57
CA GLN A 11 29.18 8.67 -4.67
C GLN A 11 28.39 8.38 -5.94
N GLN A 12 28.26 7.11 -6.33
CA GLN A 12 27.45 6.72 -7.48
C GLN A 12 26.00 7.18 -7.36
N ILE A 13 25.39 7.10 -6.16
CA ILE A 13 24.03 7.59 -5.92
C ILE A 13 23.97 9.12 -6.08
N VAL A 14 24.88 9.86 -5.46
CA VAL A 14 24.89 11.34 -5.48
C VAL A 14 25.13 11.88 -6.89
N GLU A 15 26.01 11.24 -7.66
CA GLU A 15 26.39 11.66 -9.01
C GLU A 15 25.43 11.18 -10.10
N ASN A 16 24.53 10.24 -9.80
CA ASN A 16 23.60 9.70 -10.79
C ASN A 16 22.62 10.79 -11.29
N PRO A 17 22.62 11.13 -12.60
CA PRO A 17 21.76 12.17 -13.16
C PRO A 17 20.31 11.72 -13.37
N THR A 18 20.01 10.41 -13.31
CA THR A 18 18.66 9.87 -13.50
C THR A 18 17.85 9.81 -12.22
N LEU A 19 18.44 10.14 -11.07
CA LEU A 19 17.79 10.10 -9.77
C LEU A 19 17.38 11.51 -9.31
N SER A 20 16.15 11.63 -8.83
CA SER A 20 15.69 12.84 -8.13
C SER A 20 16.40 13.00 -6.77
N PRO A 21 16.41 14.21 -6.19
CA PRO A 21 16.94 14.42 -4.84
C PRO A 21 16.31 13.50 -3.79
N GLU A 22 15.02 13.21 -3.90
CA GLU A 22 14.31 12.31 -3.00
C GLU A 22 14.77 10.85 -3.15
N GLN A 23 14.92 10.37 -4.39
CA GLN A 23 15.44 9.03 -4.66
C GLN A 23 16.88 8.88 -4.16
N LYS A 24 17.73 9.90 -4.35
CA LYS A 24 19.10 9.93 -3.81
C LYS A 24 19.10 9.81 -2.29
N ARG A 25 18.29 10.62 -1.60
CA ARG A 25 18.13 10.54 -0.15
C ARG A 25 17.69 9.14 0.31
N HIS A 26 16.73 8.53 -0.39
CA HIS A 26 16.27 7.18 -0.09
C HIS A 26 17.39 6.13 -0.24
N PHE A 27 18.09 6.11 -1.38
CA PHE A 27 19.17 5.13 -1.59
C PHE A 27 20.36 5.34 -0.66
N LEU A 28 20.71 6.58 -0.33
CA LEU A 28 21.74 6.87 0.68
C LEU A 28 21.34 6.33 2.07
N ALA A 29 20.06 6.45 2.45
CA ALA A 29 19.57 5.88 3.68
C ALA A 29 19.68 4.34 3.69
N LEU A 30 19.38 3.68 2.56
CA LEU A 30 19.56 2.22 2.44
C LEU A 30 21.02 1.78 2.54
N GLU A 31 21.96 2.55 1.96
CA GLU A 31 23.39 2.26 2.13
C GLU A 31 23.81 2.39 3.59
N ALA A 32 23.36 3.44 4.29
CA ALA A 32 23.62 3.63 5.71
C ALA A 32 23.02 2.50 6.57
N GLU A 33 21.79 2.08 6.27
CA GLU A 33 21.15 0.94 6.93
C GLU A 33 21.95 -0.35 6.74
N ASN A 34 22.43 -0.61 5.52
CA ASN A 34 23.23 -1.81 5.20
C ASN A 34 24.64 -1.80 5.77
N MET A 35 25.12 -0.66 6.29
CA MET A 35 26.36 -0.61 7.08
C MET A 35 26.17 -1.16 8.50
N LEU A 36 24.94 -1.18 9.01
CA LEU A 36 24.66 -1.70 10.33
C LEU A 36 24.86 -3.23 10.36
N PRO A 37 25.22 -3.81 11.52
CA PRO A 37 25.36 -5.24 11.65
C PRO A 37 24.05 -5.97 11.31
N TYR A 38 24.16 -7.04 10.52
CA TYR A 38 23.03 -7.94 10.29
C TYR A 38 22.65 -8.65 11.60
N PRO A 39 21.36 -8.97 11.83
CA PRO A 39 20.92 -9.74 12.99
C PRO A 39 21.73 -11.02 13.16
N THR A 40 22.05 -11.37 14.40
CA THR A 40 22.72 -12.65 14.68
C THR A 40 21.78 -13.79 14.31
N LEU A 41 22.19 -14.61 13.34
CA LEU A 41 21.47 -15.80 12.91
C LEU A 41 22.05 -17.06 13.58
N SER A 42 21.23 -18.09 13.76
CA SER A 42 21.75 -19.42 14.07
C SER A 42 22.50 -19.99 12.86
N ASN A 43 23.36 -21.00 13.08
CA ASN A 43 24.11 -21.64 11.99
C ASN A 43 23.18 -22.21 10.92
N GLU A 44 22.04 -22.79 11.33
CA GLU A 44 21.03 -23.36 10.44
C GLU A 44 20.37 -22.28 9.59
N ALA A 45 20.01 -21.13 10.20
CA ALA A 45 19.42 -20.01 9.48
C ALA A 45 20.41 -19.38 8.49
N SER A 46 21.68 -19.21 8.89
CA SER A 46 22.74 -18.73 8.00
C SER A 46 22.96 -19.67 6.82
N LEU A 47 23.01 -20.98 7.06
CA LEU A 47 23.14 -21.98 6.00
C LEU A 47 21.95 -21.92 5.04
N ALA A 48 20.73 -21.92 5.56
CA ALA A 48 19.52 -21.85 4.75
C ALA A 48 19.45 -20.56 3.91
N LEU A 49 19.91 -19.42 4.44
CA LEU A 49 19.97 -18.16 3.71
C LEU A 49 21.02 -18.21 2.60
N ASN A 50 22.20 -18.75 2.90
CA ASN A 50 23.29 -18.92 1.93
C ASN A 50 22.92 -19.88 0.79
N GLU A 51 22.22 -20.97 1.10
CA GLU A 51 21.73 -21.96 0.13
C GLU A 51 20.45 -21.51 -0.60
N ARG A 52 19.93 -20.31 -0.30
CA ARG A 52 18.68 -19.77 -0.87
C ARG A 52 17.45 -20.63 -0.61
N VAL A 53 17.49 -21.44 0.45
CA VAL A 53 16.32 -22.12 1.03
C VAL A 53 15.39 -21.10 1.66
N ILE A 54 15.94 -20.07 2.30
CA ILE A 54 15.19 -18.89 2.74
C ILE A 54 15.68 -17.63 2.00
N CYS A 55 14.78 -16.65 1.86
CA CYS A 55 15.07 -15.34 1.29
C CYS A 55 14.46 -14.27 2.19
N ASP A 56 15.30 -13.40 2.73
CA ASP A 56 14.96 -12.25 3.58
C ASP A 56 14.46 -11.03 2.77
N MET A 57 14.12 -11.25 1.50
CA MET A 57 13.59 -10.24 0.60
C MET A 57 14.52 -9.06 0.33
N TYR A 58 15.78 -9.12 0.78
CA TYR A 58 16.76 -8.03 0.67
C TYR A 58 16.25 -6.70 1.25
N GLU A 59 15.54 -6.77 2.38
CA GLU A 59 14.94 -5.59 3.03
C GLU A 59 15.96 -4.68 3.73
N GLY A 60 17.21 -5.12 3.82
CA GLY A 60 18.29 -4.40 4.48
C GLY A 60 18.80 -5.13 5.72
N HIS A 61 19.96 -4.70 6.22
CA HIS A 61 20.55 -5.35 7.40
C HIS A 61 19.85 -4.99 8.71
N ALA A 62 19.27 -3.80 8.81
CA ALA A 62 18.68 -3.32 10.06
C ALA A 62 17.46 -2.43 9.77
N PRO A 63 16.36 -3.01 9.25
CA PRO A 63 15.19 -2.25 8.84
C PRO A 63 14.60 -1.49 10.02
N TYR A 64 14.54 -0.17 9.90
CA TYR A 64 14.00 0.74 10.91
C TYR A 64 12.54 1.14 10.65
N LYS A 65 11.97 0.63 9.56
CA LYS A 65 10.61 0.90 9.11
C LYS A 65 9.86 -0.42 8.93
N PRO A 66 8.57 -0.47 9.29
CA PRO A 66 7.75 -1.65 9.02
C PRO A 66 7.62 -1.87 7.51
N ARG A 67 7.46 -3.12 7.09
CA ARG A 67 7.17 -3.43 5.68
C ARG A 67 5.83 -2.86 5.25
N TYR A 68 4.78 -3.13 6.02
CA TYR A 68 3.40 -2.70 5.76
C TYR A 68 2.78 -2.11 7.03
N VAL A 69 2.00 -1.04 6.88
CA VAL A 69 1.16 -0.46 7.93
C VAL A 69 -0.23 -0.23 7.35
N LEU A 70 -1.26 -0.53 8.13
CA LEU A 70 -2.65 -0.31 7.75
C LEU A 70 -3.31 0.66 8.72
N PRO A 71 -3.07 1.97 8.60
CA PRO A 71 -3.68 2.95 9.49
C PRO A 71 -5.21 2.90 9.44
N ASP A 72 -5.84 3.17 10.59
CA ASP A 72 -7.27 3.46 10.64
C ASP A 72 -7.51 4.90 10.19
N TYR A 73 -7.64 5.07 8.87
CA TYR A 73 -7.88 6.37 8.25
C TYR A 73 -9.24 6.97 8.65
N ALA A 74 -10.25 6.14 8.91
CA ALA A 74 -11.56 6.62 9.36
C ALA A 74 -11.45 7.26 10.76
N LYS A 75 -10.73 6.62 11.68
CA LYS A 75 -10.44 7.19 13.00
C LYS A 75 -9.64 8.48 12.90
N PHE A 76 -8.64 8.54 12.02
CA PHE A 76 -7.87 9.76 11.80
C PHE A 76 -8.75 10.91 11.30
N LEU A 77 -9.61 10.69 10.30
CA LEU A 77 -10.51 11.75 9.81
C LEU A 77 -11.52 12.18 10.88
N ALA A 78 -12.02 11.25 11.69
CA ALA A 78 -12.97 11.55 12.76
C ALA A 78 -12.37 12.29 13.96
N GLN A 79 -11.06 12.16 14.20
CA GLN A 79 -10.39 12.69 15.40
C GLN A 79 -9.40 13.81 15.10
N GLY A 80 -8.96 13.95 13.85
CA GLY A 80 -7.80 14.78 13.50
C GLY A 80 -6.49 14.21 14.02
N SER A 81 -5.47 15.05 14.11
CA SER A 81 -4.17 14.71 14.69
C SER A 81 -3.54 15.94 15.32
N ARG A 82 -3.33 15.88 16.65
CA ARG A 82 -2.58 16.91 17.38
C ARG A 82 -1.16 17.07 16.86
N TYR A 83 -0.52 15.98 16.46
CA TYR A 83 0.85 16.01 15.92
C TYR A 83 0.94 16.72 14.58
N LEU A 84 -0.09 16.56 13.74
CA LEU A 84 -0.17 17.23 12.43
C LEU A 84 -0.89 18.57 12.49
N GLU A 85 -1.34 19.00 13.68
CA GLU A 85 -2.16 20.20 13.88
C GLU A 85 -3.41 20.22 13.00
N LEU A 86 -4.05 19.06 12.85
CA LEU A 86 -5.28 18.88 12.08
C LEU A 86 -6.45 18.63 13.02
N GLU A 87 -7.50 19.44 12.90
CA GLU A 87 -8.80 19.19 13.53
C GLU A 87 -9.54 18.04 12.79
N PRO A 88 -10.60 17.47 13.38
CA PRO A 88 -11.46 16.50 12.70
C PRO A 88 -11.99 17.04 11.36
N ALA A 89 -12.04 16.18 10.34
CA ALA A 89 -12.60 16.54 9.03
C ALA A 89 -14.07 16.94 9.16
N GLN A 90 -14.46 18.08 8.57
CA GLN A 90 -15.85 18.55 8.59
C GLN A 90 -16.59 18.21 7.30
N ASP A 91 -15.87 18.15 6.18
CA ASP A 91 -16.44 17.90 4.86
C ASP A 91 -15.55 17.04 3.95
N PHE A 92 -16.00 16.84 2.72
CA PHE A 92 -15.30 16.02 1.73
C PHE A 92 -13.94 16.59 1.32
N ASP A 93 -13.79 17.92 1.30
CA ASP A 93 -12.54 18.56 0.91
C ASP A 93 -11.51 18.45 2.04
N ASP A 94 -11.95 18.62 3.30
CA ASP A 94 -11.14 18.29 4.49
C ASP A 94 -10.67 16.85 4.44
N ALA A 95 -11.58 15.89 4.22
CA ALA A 95 -11.26 14.48 4.18
C ALA A 95 -10.19 14.15 3.12
N LEU A 96 -10.33 14.65 1.89
CA LEU A 96 -9.33 14.46 0.84
C LEU A 96 -7.99 15.09 1.21
N ASN A 97 -7.99 16.34 1.67
CA ASN A 97 -6.77 17.06 2.03
C ASN A 97 -6.04 16.36 3.19
N MET A 98 -6.76 16.00 4.26
CA MET A 98 -6.20 15.30 5.41
C MET A 98 -5.61 13.95 5.04
N LEU A 99 -6.28 13.16 4.18
CA LEU A 99 -5.71 11.91 3.66
C LEU A 99 -4.42 12.17 2.89
N THR A 100 -4.39 13.18 1.99
CA THR A 100 -3.15 13.51 1.27
C THR A 100 -2.00 13.87 2.21
N ILE A 101 -2.27 14.59 3.30
CA ILE A 101 -1.25 14.91 4.31
C ILE A 101 -0.79 13.62 5.00
N LEU A 102 -1.72 12.84 5.57
CA LEU A 102 -1.36 11.67 6.37
C LEU A 102 -0.58 10.63 5.55
N TYR A 103 -0.90 10.45 4.27
CA TYR A 103 -0.19 9.50 3.41
C TYR A 103 1.32 9.72 3.35
N HIS A 104 1.80 10.97 3.42
CA HIS A 104 3.24 11.27 3.47
C HIS A 104 3.91 10.94 4.82
N HIS A 105 3.11 10.61 5.84
CA HIS A 105 3.58 10.23 7.17
C HIS A 105 3.45 8.73 7.46
N VAL A 106 2.86 7.94 6.56
CA VAL A 106 2.68 6.50 6.75
C VAL A 106 3.91 5.75 6.24
N PRO A 107 4.70 5.10 7.13
CA PRO A 107 5.92 4.43 6.72
C PRO A 107 5.62 3.08 6.06
N SER A 108 6.57 2.62 5.23
CA SER A 108 6.57 1.28 4.67
C SER A 108 7.98 0.89 4.19
N VAL A 109 8.13 -0.32 3.63
CA VAL A 109 9.37 -0.76 2.97
C VAL A 109 9.86 0.18 1.86
N THR A 110 8.96 0.88 1.16
CA THR A 110 9.32 1.86 0.10
C THR A 110 9.41 3.28 0.62
N SER A 111 9.10 3.51 1.90
CA SER A 111 8.90 4.84 2.50
C SER A 111 7.68 5.61 1.95
N MET A 112 6.77 4.93 1.23
CA MET A 112 5.48 5.45 0.75
C MET A 112 4.33 4.55 1.27
N PRO A 113 3.09 5.04 1.43
CA PRO A 113 2.01 4.23 1.96
C PRO A 113 1.67 3.08 1.02
N VAL A 114 1.70 1.87 1.54
CA VAL A 114 1.27 0.67 0.81
C VAL A 114 -0.26 0.50 0.84
N TYR A 115 -0.91 1.00 1.89
CA TYR A 115 -2.36 0.94 2.05
C TYR A 115 -2.93 2.35 2.06
N LEU A 116 -3.98 2.59 1.28
CA LEU A 116 -4.69 3.87 1.26
C LEU A 116 -6.04 3.80 1.99
N GLY A 117 -6.44 2.65 2.51
CA GLY A 117 -7.77 2.49 3.11
C GLY A 117 -8.81 1.93 2.15
N ARG A 118 -9.98 1.61 2.72
CA ARG A 118 -11.23 1.42 1.97
C ARG A 118 -11.82 2.79 1.63
N ILE A 119 -11.30 3.40 0.57
CA ILE A 119 -11.46 4.83 0.28
C ILE A 119 -12.92 5.23 0.17
N ASP A 120 -13.75 4.40 -0.44
CA ASP A 120 -15.18 4.65 -0.55
C ASP A 120 -15.87 4.69 0.82
N LYS A 121 -15.63 3.70 1.68
CA LYS A 121 -16.17 3.69 3.05
C LYS A 121 -15.68 4.87 3.89
N ILE A 122 -14.39 5.23 3.76
CA ILE A 122 -13.77 6.32 4.54
C ILE A 122 -14.32 7.69 4.11
N LEU A 123 -14.54 7.89 2.81
CA LEU A 123 -15.01 9.18 2.27
C LEU A 123 -16.53 9.35 2.30
N LEU A 124 -17.30 8.26 2.28
CA LEU A 124 -18.76 8.30 2.21
C LEU A 124 -19.43 9.19 3.29
N PRO A 125 -18.99 9.17 4.57
CA PRO A 125 -19.57 10.03 5.62
C PRO A 125 -19.44 11.54 5.33
N TYR A 126 -18.47 11.94 4.51
CA TYR A 126 -18.13 13.33 4.25
C TYR A 126 -18.77 13.89 2.98
N VAL A 127 -19.53 13.07 2.24
CA VAL A 127 -20.18 13.48 0.97
C VAL A 127 -21.20 14.60 1.17
N GLY A 128 -21.97 14.55 2.26
CA GLY A 128 -23.03 15.52 2.53
C GLY A 128 -24.03 15.66 1.37
N ASN A 129 -24.23 16.89 0.89
CA ASN A 129 -25.15 17.21 -0.21
C ASN A 129 -24.46 17.31 -1.59
N LEU A 130 -23.20 16.88 -1.72
CA LEU A 130 -22.46 16.99 -2.97
C LEU A 130 -23.06 16.07 -4.03
N THR A 131 -23.25 16.60 -5.24
CA THR A 131 -23.73 15.82 -6.39
C THR A 131 -22.59 15.00 -7.01
N GLN A 132 -22.97 14.04 -7.85
CA GLN A 132 -22.00 13.27 -8.63
C GLN A 132 -21.10 14.18 -9.51
N GLU A 133 -21.67 15.24 -10.11
CA GLU A 133 -20.91 16.20 -10.92
C GLU A 133 -19.88 16.98 -10.09
N GLN A 134 -20.15 17.20 -8.80
CA GLN A 134 -19.24 17.90 -7.89
C GLN A 134 -18.17 16.97 -7.32
N LEU A 135 -18.51 15.72 -7.00
CA LEU A 135 -17.58 14.72 -6.47
C LEU A 135 -16.56 14.23 -7.51
N TYR A 136 -17.02 13.96 -8.73
CA TYR A 136 -16.19 13.41 -9.79
C TYR A 136 -14.88 14.19 -10.04
N PRO A 137 -14.87 15.52 -10.25
CA PRO A 137 -13.63 16.25 -10.47
C PRO A 137 -12.72 16.28 -9.24
N LYS A 138 -13.27 16.19 -8.02
CA LYS A 138 -12.49 16.12 -6.77
C LYS A 138 -11.76 14.77 -6.67
N LEU A 139 -12.49 13.67 -6.83
CA LEU A 139 -11.92 12.32 -6.86
C LEU A 139 -10.90 12.14 -7.98
N LYS A 140 -11.16 12.68 -9.17
CA LYS A 140 -10.21 12.65 -10.30
C LYS A 140 -8.90 13.37 -10.00
N ARG A 141 -8.96 14.53 -9.34
CA ARG A 141 -7.77 15.26 -8.91
C ARG A 141 -7.01 14.51 -7.82
N PHE A 142 -7.73 13.93 -6.86
CA PHE A 142 -7.15 13.10 -5.82
C PHE A 142 -6.43 11.87 -6.39
N TRP A 143 -7.05 11.15 -7.33
CA TRP A 143 -6.42 9.99 -8.00
C TRP A 143 -5.14 10.39 -8.75
N ARG A 144 -5.19 11.52 -9.48
CA ARG A 144 -4.00 12.07 -10.15
C ARG A 144 -2.90 12.46 -9.16
N TYR A 145 -3.27 13.05 -8.03
CA TYR A 145 -2.33 13.40 -6.98
C TYR A 145 -1.62 12.15 -6.44
N LEU A 146 -2.37 11.08 -6.14
CA LEU A 146 -1.80 9.81 -5.64
C LEU A 146 -0.73 9.29 -6.61
N ASP A 147 -1.06 9.13 -7.90
CA ASP A 147 -0.13 8.62 -8.91
C ASP A 147 1.09 9.54 -9.15
N ARG A 148 0.95 10.85 -8.97
CA ARG A 148 2.02 11.82 -9.25
C ARG A 148 2.92 12.10 -8.06
N THR A 149 2.47 11.84 -6.84
CA THR A 149 3.22 12.16 -5.61
C THR A 149 3.62 10.92 -4.81
N LEU A 150 2.94 9.80 -5.03
CA LEU A 150 3.19 8.52 -4.36
C LEU A 150 3.32 7.39 -5.40
N PRO A 151 4.27 7.47 -6.36
CA PRO A 151 4.40 6.51 -7.47
C PRO A 151 5.02 5.19 -6.99
N ASP A 152 4.34 4.49 -6.08
CA ASP A 152 4.74 3.19 -5.56
C ASP A 152 3.85 2.09 -6.15
N ALA A 153 4.50 1.09 -6.76
CA ALA A 153 3.82 -0.09 -7.30
C ALA A 153 3.11 -0.92 -6.22
N PHE A 154 3.43 -0.72 -4.94
CA PHE A 154 2.76 -1.37 -3.82
C PHE A 154 1.60 -0.56 -3.24
N MET A 155 1.42 0.72 -3.60
CA MET A 155 0.34 1.55 -3.10
C MET A 155 -1.03 1.02 -3.54
N HIS A 156 -1.91 0.75 -2.58
CA HIS A 156 -3.14 0.01 -2.81
C HIS A 156 -4.36 0.70 -2.17
N ALA A 157 -5.35 1.04 -3.00
CA ALA A 157 -6.67 1.49 -2.56
C ALA A 157 -7.66 0.32 -2.56
N ASN A 158 -8.55 0.26 -1.57
CA ASN A 158 -9.63 -0.71 -1.53
C ASN A 158 -10.98 0.00 -1.70
N ILE A 159 -11.95 -0.72 -2.24
CA ILE A 159 -13.36 -0.30 -2.35
C ILE A 159 -14.30 -1.51 -2.19
N GLY A 160 -15.58 -1.26 -1.97
CA GLY A 160 -16.63 -2.27 -1.78
C GLY A 160 -16.69 -2.83 -0.35
N PRO A 161 -17.56 -3.83 -0.10
CA PRO A 161 -18.44 -4.51 -1.07
C PRO A 161 -19.76 -3.81 -1.40
N GLU A 162 -20.18 -2.85 -0.60
CA GLU A 162 -21.44 -2.13 -0.77
C GLU A 162 -21.40 -1.18 -1.96
N ASP A 163 -22.57 -0.92 -2.54
CA ASP A 163 -22.71 0.09 -3.58
C ASP A 163 -22.82 1.50 -3.00
N SER A 164 -21.98 2.40 -3.50
CA SER A 164 -22.00 3.80 -3.13
C SER A 164 -21.62 4.69 -4.31
N ILE A 165 -22.02 5.96 -4.22
CA ILE A 165 -21.63 6.98 -5.20
C ILE A 165 -20.11 7.09 -5.32
N ILE A 166 -19.37 6.92 -4.21
CA ILE A 166 -17.90 6.99 -4.22
C ILE A 166 -17.30 5.77 -4.89
N THR A 167 -17.80 4.56 -4.60
CA THR A 167 -17.36 3.31 -5.24
C THR A 167 -17.47 3.40 -6.75
N ARG A 168 -18.65 3.81 -7.26
CA ARG A 168 -18.91 3.96 -8.71
C ARG A 168 -18.06 5.04 -9.36
N LEU A 169 -17.86 6.17 -8.66
CA LEU A 169 -17.03 7.26 -9.16
C LEU A 169 -15.54 6.90 -9.18
N ILE A 170 -15.03 6.19 -8.18
CA ILE A 170 -13.65 5.70 -8.17
C ILE A 170 -13.42 4.75 -9.33
N LEU A 171 -14.33 3.78 -9.55
CA LEU A 171 -14.28 2.90 -10.72
C LEU A 171 -14.23 3.71 -12.02
N LYS A 172 -15.11 4.71 -12.18
CA LYS A 172 -15.13 5.58 -13.35
C LYS A 172 -13.82 6.36 -13.53
N VAL A 173 -13.26 6.90 -12.44
CA VAL A 173 -12.02 7.68 -12.47
C VAL A 173 -10.81 6.79 -12.81
N ASP A 174 -10.69 5.62 -12.19
CA ASP A 174 -9.56 4.72 -12.40
C ASP A 174 -9.50 4.22 -13.86
N VAL A 175 -10.64 3.81 -14.43
CA VAL A 175 -10.69 3.35 -15.83
C VAL A 175 -10.43 4.47 -16.82
N GLU A 176 -10.86 5.70 -16.53
CA GLU A 176 -10.61 6.85 -17.40
C GLU A 176 -9.15 7.30 -17.37
N LEU A 177 -8.52 7.30 -16.19
CA LEU A 177 -7.15 7.77 -16.04
C LEU A 177 -6.11 6.71 -16.44
N GLN A 178 -6.44 5.42 -16.32
CA GLN A 178 -5.55 4.28 -16.63
C GLN A 178 -4.14 4.42 -16.00
N GLN A 179 -4.09 4.96 -14.78
CA GLN A 179 -2.84 5.18 -14.06
C GLN A 179 -2.30 3.90 -13.47
N VAL A 180 -0.98 3.81 -13.36
CA VAL A 180 -0.29 2.64 -12.79
C VAL A 180 -0.58 2.55 -11.29
N ALA A 181 -0.55 3.68 -10.58
CA ALA A 181 -0.83 3.74 -9.15
C ALA A 181 -2.06 4.64 -8.86
N PRO A 182 -2.83 4.35 -7.79
CA PRO A 182 -2.71 3.17 -6.95
C PRO A 182 -3.17 1.89 -7.69
N ASN A 183 -2.74 0.73 -7.20
CA ASN A 183 -3.49 -0.49 -7.43
C ASN A 183 -4.86 -0.35 -6.77
N LEU A 184 -5.89 -0.95 -7.37
CA LEU A 184 -7.25 -0.89 -6.87
C LEU A 184 -7.76 -2.30 -6.65
N THR A 185 -8.26 -2.59 -5.44
CA THR A 185 -8.98 -3.83 -5.15
C THR A 185 -10.43 -3.53 -4.84
N PHE A 186 -11.32 -4.26 -5.50
CA PHE A 186 -12.73 -4.34 -5.17
C PHE A 186 -12.97 -5.58 -4.30
N ILE A 187 -13.45 -5.35 -3.08
CA ILE A 187 -13.86 -6.40 -2.16
C ILE A 187 -15.25 -6.83 -2.58
N TYR A 188 -15.41 -8.09 -2.98
CA TYR A 188 -16.66 -8.64 -3.46
C TYR A 188 -17.35 -9.45 -2.36
N ASP A 189 -18.62 -9.18 -2.12
CA ASP A 189 -19.50 -10.04 -1.32
C ASP A 189 -20.81 -10.25 -2.05
N ALA A 190 -21.19 -11.51 -2.29
CA ALA A 190 -22.37 -11.84 -3.10
C ALA A 190 -23.71 -11.41 -2.47
N ALA A 191 -23.76 -11.21 -1.15
CA ALA A 191 -24.95 -10.75 -0.45
C ALA A 191 -25.05 -9.21 -0.44
N LEU A 192 -23.93 -8.49 -0.58
CA LEU A 192 -23.88 -7.04 -0.46
C LEU A 192 -23.69 -6.32 -1.80
N THR A 193 -22.99 -6.94 -2.75
CA THR A 193 -22.63 -6.32 -4.03
C THR A 193 -23.73 -6.51 -5.06
N PRO A 194 -24.38 -5.43 -5.55
CA PRO A 194 -25.35 -5.53 -6.63
C PRO A 194 -24.71 -5.99 -7.95
N SER A 195 -25.48 -6.74 -8.76
CA SER A 195 -25.00 -7.31 -10.01
C SER A 195 -24.48 -6.27 -11.02
N ASP A 196 -25.07 -5.08 -11.04
CA ASP A 196 -24.67 -4.01 -11.95
C ASP A 196 -23.37 -3.30 -11.52
N LEU A 197 -23.11 -3.20 -10.20
CA LEU A 197 -21.82 -2.77 -9.68
C LEU A 197 -20.71 -3.78 -10.01
N LEU A 198 -20.98 -5.08 -9.80
CA LEU A 198 -20.04 -6.14 -10.20
C LEU A 198 -19.77 -6.09 -11.71
N HIS A 199 -20.81 -5.91 -12.52
CA HIS A 199 -20.65 -5.76 -13.96
C HIS A 199 -19.76 -4.57 -14.32
N GLN A 200 -19.94 -3.40 -13.69
CA GLN A 200 -19.06 -2.26 -13.87
C GLN A 200 -17.60 -2.58 -13.50
N ALA A 201 -17.36 -3.24 -12.36
CA ALA A 201 -16.02 -3.66 -11.96
C ALA A 201 -15.37 -4.60 -12.99
N ILE A 202 -16.12 -5.56 -13.53
CA ILE A 202 -15.64 -6.48 -14.58
C ILE A 202 -15.34 -5.71 -15.88
N THR A 203 -16.22 -4.82 -16.31
CA THR A 203 -16.00 -3.98 -17.49
C THR A 203 -14.72 -3.15 -17.34
N ASN A 204 -14.51 -2.56 -16.17
CA ASN A 204 -13.29 -1.82 -15.86
C ASN A 204 -12.03 -2.69 -15.98
N ILE A 205 -12.05 -3.91 -15.45
CA ILE A 205 -10.92 -4.85 -15.57
C ILE A 205 -10.55 -5.08 -17.03
N CYS A 206 -11.53 -5.24 -17.91
CA CYS A 206 -11.29 -5.41 -19.34
C CYS A 206 -10.62 -4.19 -20.00
N HIS A 207 -10.75 -3.00 -19.42
CA HIS A 207 -10.20 -1.74 -19.96
C HIS A 207 -8.88 -1.31 -19.33
N SER A 208 -8.69 -1.54 -18.02
CA SER A 208 -7.53 -1.03 -17.26
C SER A 208 -6.78 -2.09 -16.46
N SER A 209 -7.17 -3.37 -16.56
CA SER A 209 -6.66 -4.47 -15.72
C SER A 209 -6.89 -4.29 -14.20
N LYS A 210 -7.74 -3.32 -13.83
CA LYS A 210 -8.15 -2.99 -12.45
C LYS A 210 -9.66 -2.76 -12.39
N PRO A 211 -10.33 -3.00 -11.25
CA PRO A 211 -9.75 -3.44 -9.98
C PRO A 211 -9.40 -4.94 -9.92
N HIS A 212 -8.48 -5.34 -9.04
CA HIS A 212 -8.39 -6.72 -8.59
C HIS A 212 -9.61 -7.09 -7.75
N ILE A 213 -10.00 -8.37 -7.70
CA ILE A 213 -11.15 -8.83 -6.92
C ILE A 213 -10.67 -9.62 -5.70
N ALA A 214 -11.09 -9.20 -4.51
CA ALA A 214 -10.88 -9.94 -3.27
C ALA A 214 -12.21 -10.50 -2.75
N ASN A 215 -12.20 -11.72 -2.21
CA ASN A 215 -13.40 -12.36 -1.66
C ASN A 215 -13.67 -11.84 -0.24
N GLY A 216 -14.64 -10.94 -0.08
CA GLY A 216 -14.98 -10.29 1.19
C GLY A 216 -15.39 -11.29 2.27
N THR A 217 -16.29 -12.23 1.95
CA THR A 217 -16.78 -13.23 2.90
C THR A 217 -15.64 -14.08 3.49
N LEU A 218 -14.67 -14.48 2.68
CA LEU A 218 -13.51 -15.24 3.17
C LEU A 218 -12.59 -14.42 4.06
N GLN A 219 -12.40 -13.14 3.74
CA GLN A 219 -11.51 -12.27 4.51
C GLN A 219 -12.14 -11.88 5.84
N ASP A 220 -13.44 -11.57 5.85
CA ASP A 220 -14.21 -11.30 7.07
C ASP A 220 -14.18 -12.50 8.02
N ALA A 221 -14.23 -13.73 7.49
CA ALA A 221 -14.14 -14.95 8.31
C ALA A 221 -12.77 -15.13 8.98
N VAL A 222 -11.70 -14.56 8.43
CA VAL A 222 -10.34 -14.65 8.97
C VAL A 222 -10.03 -13.51 9.92
N PHE A 223 -10.38 -12.28 9.55
CA PHE A 223 -9.94 -11.07 10.25
C PHE A 223 -11.03 -10.39 11.09
N GLY A 224 -12.29 -10.75 10.92
CA GLY A 224 -13.42 -9.97 11.43
C GLY A 224 -14.01 -9.07 10.35
N LYS A 225 -15.30 -8.75 10.50
CA LYS A 225 -16.06 -8.01 9.50
C LYS A 225 -15.47 -6.62 9.29
N ASP A 226 -15.04 -6.33 8.07
CA ASP A 226 -14.41 -5.05 7.69
C ASP A 226 -13.10 -4.71 8.43
N GLU A 227 -12.51 -5.63 9.20
CA GLU A 227 -11.32 -5.38 10.04
C GLU A 227 -10.00 -5.68 9.30
N TYR A 228 -9.97 -5.52 7.98
CA TYR A 228 -8.80 -5.82 7.15
C TYR A 228 -8.66 -4.91 5.93
N GLY A 229 -7.44 -4.87 5.39
CA GLY A 229 -7.12 -4.28 4.10
C GLY A 229 -6.35 -5.23 3.18
N ILE A 230 -6.58 -5.08 1.89
CA ILE A 230 -5.79 -5.70 0.82
C ILE A 230 -4.66 -4.74 0.43
N VAL A 231 -3.42 -5.22 0.53
CA VAL A 231 -2.21 -4.41 0.45
C VAL A 231 -1.15 -5.02 -0.46
N SER A 232 -0.30 -4.16 -1.03
CA SER A 232 0.76 -4.57 -1.96
C SER A 232 0.18 -5.31 -3.16
N CYS A 233 0.61 -6.52 -3.49
CA CYS A 233 0.07 -7.27 -4.62
C CYS A 233 -1.24 -8.01 -4.31
N TYR A 234 -1.33 -8.68 -3.15
CA TYR A 234 -2.47 -9.53 -2.76
C TYR A 234 -2.47 -9.91 -1.27
N ASN A 235 -1.69 -9.22 -0.43
CA ASN A 235 -1.66 -9.54 1.00
C ASN A 235 -2.95 -9.05 1.66
N SER A 236 -3.45 -9.80 2.62
CA SER A 236 -4.57 -9.40 3.47
C SER A 236 -4.04 -9.28 4.89
N LEU A 237 -4.23 -8.10 5.50
CA LEU A 237 -3.71 -7.80 6.83
C LEU A 237 -4.79 -7.13 7.67
N PRO A 238 -4.77 -7.32 9.00
CA PRO A 238 -5.71 -6.65 9.88
C PRO A 238 -5.52 -5.13 9.84
N GLN A 239 -6.63 -4.39 9.85
CA GLN A 239 -6.62 -2.94 10.00
C GLN A 239 -6.04 -2.55 11.37
N SER A 240 -5.40 -1.39 11.44
CA SER A 240 -4.59 -0.92 12.59
C SER A 240 -3.36 -1.80 12.89
N GLY A 241 -3.09 -2.79 12.05
CA GLY A 241 -1.91 -3.64 12.13
C GLY A 241 -0.90 -3.33 11.04
N GLY A 242 -0.14 -4.36 10.68
CA GLY A 242 0.92 -4.26 9.70
C GLY A 242 1.76 -5.53 9.64
N GLY A 243 2.82 -5.47 8.84
CA GLY A 243 3.87 -6.49 8.80
C GLY A 243 5.22 -5.84 9.02
N SER A 244 6.01 -6.37 9.95
CA SER A 244 7.34 -5.83 10.23
C SER A 244 8.33 -6.13 9.10
N THR A 245 8.30 -7.35 8.57
CA THR A 245 9.20 -7.86 7.53
C THR A 245 8.53 -9.00 6.77
N LEU A 246 9.14 -9.45 5.66
CA LEU A 246 8.72 -10.64 4.92
C LEU A 246 9.92 -11.56 4.66
N VAL A 247 9.75 -12.84 4.97
CA VAL A 247 10.71 -13.89 4.58
C VAL A 247 9.98 -14.91 3.70
N ARG A 248 10.67 -15.43 2.69
CA ARG A 248 10.15 -16.48 1.81
C ARG A 248 10.94 -17.76 1.99
N ILE A 249 10.24 -18.89 1.93
CA ILE A 249 10.84 -20.22 1.87
C ILE A 249 10.75 -20.71 0.43
N ASN A 250 11.89 -21.13 -0.12
CA ASN A 250 11.96 -21.75 -1.42
C ASN A 250 11.69 -23.26 -1.30
N LEU A 251 10.41 -23.63 -1.41
CA LEU A 251 9.96 -25.02 -1.25
C LEU A 251 10.65 -26.01 -2.22
N LYS A 252 11.09 -25.53 -3.39
CA LYS A 252 11.85 -26.36 -4.34
C LYS A 252 13.22 -26.75 -3.78
N GLU A 253 13.95 -25.81 -3.17
CA GLU A 253 15.25 -26.11 -2.57
C GLU A 253 15.09 -26.93 -1.29
N VAL A 254 14.03 -26.68 -0.49
CA VAL A 254 13.66 -27.55 0.64
C VAL A 254 13.48 -29.00 0.17
N ALA A 255 12.75 -29.22 -0.92
CA ALA A 255 12.49 -30.58 -1.43
C ALA A 255 13.76 -31.28 -1.95
N LYS A 256 14.70 -30.54 -2.56
CA LYS A 256 15.99 -31.10 -3.02
C LYS A 256 16.94 -31.44 -1.88
N ALA A 257 16.86 -30.70 -0.77
CA ALA A 257 17.68 -30.93 0.41
C ALA A 257 17.26 -32.17 1.21
N GLN A 258 16.10 -32.77 0.91
CA GLN A 258 15.69 -34.02 1.52
C GLN A 258 16.60 -35.17 1.02
N PRO A 259 17.14 -36.00 1.93
CA PRO A 259 17.85 -37.21 1.53
C PRO A 259 16.89 -38.11 0.74
N LYS A 260 17.38 -38.67 -0.37
CA LYS A 260 16.66 -39.67 -1.15
C LYS A 260 16.47 -40.96 -0.37
#